data_AF-A0A8C7SYT1-F1
#
_entry.id   AF-A0A8C7SYT1-F1
#
_cell.length_a   1.000
_cell.length_b   1.000
_cell.length_c   1.000
_cell.angle_alpha   90.00
_cell.angle_beta   90.00
_cell.angle_gamma   90.00
#
_symmetry.space_group_name_H-M   'P 1'
#
loop_
_entity.id
_entity.type
_entity.pdbx_description
1 polymer ?
#
loop_
_entity_poly.entity_id
_entity_poly.type
_entity_poly.pdbx_seq_one_letter_code
_entity_poly.pdbx_strand_id
1 'polypeptide(L)'
;MELQSELLKSIWYAFTSLDMEKCGKVSKSQLKVLSHNLYTVLNIPHDPVALEEHFQDDDDGPVSKHGYMPYLNKYILAKVKEGAYDKETFDDLCWMMTMKKNYRPSSGQGGLLCSLRDCFKLFCLFNLLSEDHYPLIMIPQEVEYLMKKISTAMNQEWDGKPLEDLLSQDASVQEEGMSVWVFLNHMGAGRLLRVSNAGAFSLALDQVFLEMYHNVLKRGYMWKKGHVRRNWMERWFVLRPSFMAYYTSEDLKDKKGEILLDQYCVVEAIPDRDGKRCLFCVKTTSKTYEMSAADQRQRVEWTQALQTAVRLQGERKSSLHQELKLKRRVQRKHSQQERSLSASSSRGSQSEELTIQDLEREKERQGQEIESIIQHQREVEARRREEEEKEREQQKEVQRELERQLEEAEKVRSCTEE
;
A
#
# COMPACT_ATOMS: atom_id res chain seq x y z
N MET A 1 5.83 -14.70 -7.67
CA MET A 1 5.33 -14.32 -9.01
C MET A 1 5.02 -12.84 -9.09
N GLU A 2 4.31 -12.25 -8.11
CA GLU A 2 3.99 -10.80 -8.12
C GLU A 2 5.22 -9.88 -8.22
N LEU A 3 6.27 -10.13 -7.44
CA LEU A 3 7.51 -9.34 -7.49
C LEU A 3 8.14 -9.30 -8.89
N GLN A 4 8.16 -10.43 -9.58
CA GLN A 4 8.75 -10.54 -10.92
C GLN A 4 7.93 -9.76 -11.95
N SER A 5 6.59 -9.86 -11.87
CA SER A 5 5.71 -9.09 -12.73
C SER A 5 5.83 -7.58 -12.50
N GLU A 6 6.06 -7.13 -11.25
CA GLU A 6 6.27 -5.71 -10.98
C GLU A 6 7.58 -5.17 -11.58
N LEU A 7 8.69 -5.90 -11.38
CA LEU A 7 9.99 -5.51 -11.94
C LEU A 7 9.96 -5.49 -13.46
N LEU A 8 9.22 -6.44 -14.06
CA LEU A 8 9.09 -6.54 -15.50
C LEU A 8 8.45 -5.28 -16.11
N LYS A 9 7.54 -4.60 -15.40
CA LYS A 9 6.91 -3.37 -15.88
C LYS A 9 7.92 -2.27 -16.17
N SER A 10 8.82 -2.00 -15.23
CA SER A 10 9.87 -0.98 -15.39
C SER A 10 10.89 -1.40 -16.46
N ILE A 11 11.20 -2.70 -16.56
CA ILE A 11 12.11 -3.23 -17.57
C ILE A 11 11.53 -3.11 -18.99
N TRP A 12 10.22 -3.28 -19.17
CA TRP A 12 9.58 -3.09 -20.49
C TRP A 12 9.85 -1.71 -21.07
N TYR A 13 9.82 -0.66 -20.26
CA TYR A 13 10.20 0.67 -20.73
C TYR A 13 11.69 0.74 -21.12
N ALA A 14 12.58 0.21 -20.29
CA ALA A 14 14.00 0.18 -20.60
C ALA A 14 14.28 -0.55 -21.92
N PHE A 15 13.64 -1.69 -22.16
CA PHE A 15 13.76 -2.46 -23.39
C PHE A 15 13.23 -1.70 -24.61
N THR A 16 12.02 -1.15 -24.53
CA THR A 16 11.38 -0.40 -25.62
C THR A 16 12.12 0.88 -25.98
N SER A 17 12.84 1.47 -25.02
CA SER A 17 13.72 2.62 -25.29
C SER A 17 15.03 2.22 -26.00
N LEU A 18 15.42 0.96 -25.92
CA LEU A 18 16.54 0.40 -26.68
C LEU A 18 16.12 -0.06 -28.08
N ASP A 19 14.87 -0.51 -28.25
CA ASP A 19 14.27 -0.89 -29.53
C ASP A 19 13.90 0.34 -30.38
N MET A 20 14.93 0.98 -30.95
CA MET A 20 14.77 2.24 -31.68
C MET A 20 13.93 2.13 -32.95
N GLU A 21 13.83 0.95 -33.54
CA GLU A 21 13.06 0.69 -34.76
C GLU A 21 11.63 0.21 -34.48
N LYS A 22 11.26 0.00 -33.20
CA LYS A 22 10.00 -0.63 -32.77
C LYS A 22 9.74 -1.96 -33.48
N CYS A 23 10.80 -2.65 -33.86
CA CYS A 23 10.74 -3.89 -34.61
C CYS A 23 10.83 -5.12 -33.69
N GLY A 24 10.89 -4.90 -32.37
CA GLY A 24 11.08 -5.93 -31.36
C GLY A 24 12.52 -6.41 -31.25
N LYS A 25 13.49 -5.73 -31.88
CA LYS A 25 14.89 -6.15 -31.93
C LYS A 25 15.81 -5.08 -31.34
N VAL A 26 16.65 -5.51 -30.41
CA VAL A 26 17.67 -4.68 -29.77
C VAL A 26 19.02 -5.35 -29.98
N SER A 27 20.07 -4.55 -30.18
CA SER A 27 21.43 -5.10 -30.34
C SER A 27 21.86 -5.91 -29.10
N LYS A 28 22.54 -7.05 -29.33
CA LYS A 28 23.03 -7.92 -28.24
C LYS A 28 23.91 -7.16 -27.25
N SER A 29 24.72 -6.20 -27.73
CA SER A 29 25.58 -5.36 -26.88
C SER A 29 24.79 -4.49 -25.91
N GLN A 30 23.69 -3.85 -26.36
CA GLN A 30 22.81 -3.06 -25.49
C GLN A 30 22.09 -3.93 -24.46
N LEU A 31 21.65 -5.14 -24.86
CA LEU A 31 21.01 -6.08 -23.95
C LEU A 31 21.99 -6.67 -22.91
N LYS A 32 23.26 -6.88 -23.29
CA LYS A 32 24.33 -7.28 -22.37
C LYS A 32 24.55 -6.19 -21.30
N VAL A 33 24.66 -4.92 -21.72
CA VAL A 33 24.82 -3.79 -20.78
C VAL A 33 23.61 -3.66 -19.85
N LEU A 34 22.39 -3.76 -20.38
CA LEU A 34 21.18 -3.76 -19.56
C LEU A 34 21.20 -4.91 -18.54
N SER A 35 21.54 -6.13 -18.98
CA SER A 35 21.62 -7.30 -18.09
C SER A 35 22.63 -7.12 -16.96
N HIS A 36 23.83 -6.61 -17.27
CA HIS A 36 24.86 -6.32 -16.28
C HIS A 36 24.39 -5.28 -15.25
N ASN A 37 23.75 -4.21 -15.71
CA ASN A 37 23.20 -3.19 -14.81
C ASN A 37 22.09 -3.76 -13.92
N LEU A 38 21.22 -4.62 -14.47
CA LEU A 38 20.18 -5.29 -13.69
C LEU A 38 20.77 -6.21 -12.63
N TYR A 39 21.79 -7.01 -12.95
CA TYR A 39 22.49 -7.85 -11.95
C TYR A 39 23.08 -7.00 -10.81
N THR A 40 23.69 -5.87 -11.17
CA THR A 40 24.30 -4.94 -10.21
C THR A 40 23.26 -4.32 -9.28
N VAL A 41 22.19 -3.73 -9.83
CA VAL A 41 21.18 -3.04 -9.03
C VAL A 41 20.30 -4.00 -8.22
N LEU A 42 20.07 -5.22 -8.72
CA LEU A 42 19.34 -6.26 -7.99
C LEU A 42 20.22 -7.00 -6.96
N ASN A 43 21.50 -6.60 -6.79
CA ASN A 43 22.48 -7.26 -5.91
C ASN A 43 22.56 -8.78 -6.12
N ILE A 44 22.44 -9.22 -7.38
CA ILE A 44 22.52 -10.64 -7.71
C ILE A 44 23.99 -10.97 -8.01
N PRO A 45 24.59 -11.96 -7.31
CA PRO A 45 25.92 -12.45 -7.66
C PRO A 45 25.90 -12.99 -9.09
N HIS A 46 26.74 -12.45 -9.95
CA HIS A 46 26.87 -12.89 -11.33
C HIS A 46 28.33 -13.03 -11.70
N ASP A 47 28.63 -14.09 -12.47
CA ASP A 47 29.93 -14.30 -13.05
C ASP A 47 29.99 -13.56 -14.40
N PRO A 48 30.92 -12.60 -14.58
CA PRO A 48 31.09 -11.89 -15.84
C PRO A 48 31.36 -12.82 -17.03
N VAL A 49 32.03 -13.96 -16.80
CA VAL A 49 32.37 -14.93 -17.85
C VAL A 49 31.11 -15.67 -18.32
N ALA A 50 30.27 -16.11 -17.40
CA ALA A 50 28.98 -16.74 -17.74
C ALA A 50 28.03 -15.77 -18.45
N LEU A 51 28.06 -14.48 -18.08
CA LEU A 51 27.29 -13.45 -18.79
C LEU A 51 27.82 -13.25 -20.22
N GLU A 52 29.13 -13.38 -20.43
CA GLU A 52 29.72 -13.32 -21.77
C GLU A 52 29.32 -14.51 -22.64
N GLU A 53 29.38 -15.72 -22.12
CA GLU A 53 28.91 -16.94 -22.80
C GLU A 53 27.43 -16.86 -23.19
N HIS A 54 26.58 -16.25 -22.35
CA HIS A 54 25.16 -16.12 -22.64
C HIS A 54 24.83 -15.18 -23.82
N PHE A 55 25.73 -14.25 -24.13
CA PHE A 55 25.61 -13.24 -25.18
C PHE A 55 26.61 -13.45 -26.33
N GLN A 56 27.26 -14.61 -26.39
CA GLN A 56 28.17 -14.95 -27.49
C GLN A 56 27.45 -14.89 -28.85
N ASP A 57 28.25 -14.61 -29.89
CA ASP A 57 27.77 -14.52 -31.27
C ASP A 57 27.51 -15.89 -31.89
N ASP A 58 27.98 -16.96 -31.25
CA ASP A 58 27.58 -18.31 -31.58
C ASP A 58 26.07 -18.47 -31.29
N ASP A 59 25.31 -18.96 -32.27
CA ASP A 59 23.85 -19.17 -32.17
C ASP A 59 23.42 -20.16 -31.05
N ASP A 60 24.38 -20.60 -30.23
CA ASP A 60 24.18 -21.53 -29.13
C ASP A 60 23.77 -20.91 -27.80
N GLY A 61 23.90 -19.59 -27.63
CA GLY A 61 23.57 -18.87 -26.40
C GLY A 61 22.06 -18.83 -26.07
N PRO A 62 21.66 -18.80 -24.78
CA PRO A 62 20.27 -18.77 -24.34
C PRO A 62 19.49 -17.54 -24.83
N VAL A 63 20.17 -16.39 -25.00
CA VAL A 63 19.57 -15.17 -25.56
C VAL A 63 19.32 -15.29 -27.06
N SER A 64 20.23 -15.93 -27.80
CA SER A 64 20.10 -16.19 -29.24
C SER A 64 19.01 -17.23 -29.55
N LYS A 65 18.90 -18.29 -28.73
CA LYS A 65 17.93 -19.39 -28.92
C LYS A 65 16.51 -19.08 -28.49
N HIS A 66 16.33 -18.39 -27.36
CA HIS A 66 15.01 -18.21 -26.72
C HIS A 66 14.54 -16.75 -26.69
N GLY A 67 15.40 -15.81 -27.09
CA GLY A 67 15.13 -14.39 -26.96
C GLY A 67 15.39 -13.85 -25.54
N TYR A 68 15.43 -12.53 -25.43
CA TYR A 68 15.83 -11.84 -24.22
C TYR A 68 14.81 -11.95 -23.07
N MET A 69 13.51 -11.97 -23.35
CA MET A 69 12.48 -12.00 -22.31
C MET A 69 12.45 -13.34 -21.53
N PRO A 70 12.54 -14.52 -22.17
CA PRO A 70 12.68 -15.78 -21.44
C PRO A 70 14.00 -15.87 -20.65
N TYR A 71 15.09 -15.34 -21.22
CA TYR A 71 16.37 -15.22 -20.53
C TYR A 71 16.25 -14.39 -19.24
N LEU A 72 15.69 -13.19 -19.34
CA LEU A 72 15.49 -12.28 -18.22
C LEU A 72 14.68 -12.94 -17.09
N ASN A 73 13.57 -13.60 -17.44
CA ASN A 73 12.74 -14.28 -16.45
C ASN A 73 13.48 -15.42 -15.75
N LYS A 74 14.20 -16.25 -16.50
CA LYS A 74 14.86 -17.45 -15.98
C LYS A 74 16.16 -17.17 -15.22
N TYR A 75 16.98 -16.22 -15.69
CA TYR A 75 18.34 -16.04 -15.20
C TYR A 75 18.54 -14.81 -14.30
N ILE A 76 17.65 -13.82 -14.38
CA ILE A 76 17.71 -12.60 -13.56
C ILE A 76 16.54 -12.61 -12.58
N LEU A 77 15.30 -12.52 -13.05
CA LEU A 77 14.11 -12.33 -12.20
C LEU A 77 13.83 -13.53 -11.28
N ALA A 78 14.18 -14.76 -11.70
CA ALA A 78 14.09 -15.95 -10.85
C ALA A 78 15.04 -15.94 -9.65
N LYS A 79 16.15 -15.20 -9.72
CA LYS A 79 17.17 -15.12 -8.66
C LYS A 79 16.95 -13.95 -7.69
N VAL A 80 16.00 -13.06 -7.99
CA VAL A 80 15.69 -11.90 -7.16
C VAL A 80 15.07 -12.36 -5.83
N LYS A 81 15.60 -11.84 -4.72
CA LYS A 81 15.04 -12.01 -3.38
C LYS A 81 14.50 -10.68 -2.86
N GLU A 82 13.31 -10.71 -2.28
CA GLU A 82 12.68 -9.53 -1.68
C GLU A 82 13.53 -9.01 -0.51
N GLY A 83 13.80 -7.71 -0.49
CA GLY A 83 14.65 -7.06 0.51
C GLY A 83 16.17 -7.14 0.26
N ALA A 84 16.63 -7.81 -0.79
CA ALA A 84 18.07 -7.87 -1.14
C ALA A 84 18.56 -6.65 -1.95
N TYR A 85 17.63 -5.86 -2.50
CA TYR A 85 17.92 -4.71 -3.35
C TYR A 85 17.00 -3.53 -3.00
N ASP A 86 17.40 -2.33 -3.43
CA ASP A 86 16.59 -1.13 -3.29
C ASP A 86 15.75 -0.89 -4.55
N LYS A 87 14.43 -1.02 -4.42
CA LYS A 87 13.48 -0.88 -5.52
C LYS A 87 13.51 0.52 -6.15
N GLU A 88 13.75 1.57 -5.36
CA GLU A 88 13.79 2.94 -5.88
C GLU A 88 14.98 3.12 -6.83
N THR A 89 16.17 2.61 -6.46
CA THR A 89 17.36 2.67 -7.33
C THR A 89 17.19 1.88 -8.64
N PHE A 90 16.46 0.76 -8.59
CA PHE A 90 16.12 -0.04 -9.75
C PHE A 90 15.19 0.71 -10.71
N ASP A 91 14.13 1.30 -10.17
CA ASP A 91 13.18 2.06 -10.98
C ASP A 91 13.83 3.34 -11.53
N ASP A 92 14.74 3.98 -10.79
CA ASP A 92 15.50 5.15 -11.24
C ASP A 92 16.43 4.81 -12.41
N LEU A 93 17.11 3.66 -12.39
CA LEU A 93 17.87 3.16 -13.54
C LEU A 93 16.97 3.05 -14.78
N CYS A 94 15.80 2.40 -14.63
CA CYS A 94 14.86 2.21 -15.74
C CYS A 94 14.31 3.56 -16.25
N TRP A 95 14.03 4.49 -15.33
CA TRP A 95 13.59 5.85 -15.65
C TRP A 95 14.66 6.64 -16.41
N MET A 96 15.91 6.66 -15.94
CA MET A 96 17.00 7.39 -16.60
C MET A 96 17.28 6.90 -18.03
N MET A 97 17.12 5.60 -18.28
CA MET A 97 17.30 5.01 -19.61
C MET A 97 16.18 5.39 -20.59
N THR A 98 14.98 5.65 -20.08
CA THR A 98 13.76 5.84 -20.89
C THR A 98 13.40 7.30 -21.09
N MET A 99 13.55 8.10 -20.03
CA MET A 99 13.18 9.52 -20.00
C MET A 99 13.90 10.32 -21.09
N LYS A 100 15.21 10.15 -21.26
CA LYS A 100 16.02 10.95 -22.21
C LYS A 100 15.53 10.87 -23.65
N LYS A 101 14.85 9.78 -24.03
CA LYS A 101 14.36 9.56 -25.39
C LYS A 101 12.89 9.94 -25.57
N ASN A 102 12.06 9.72 -24.55
CA ASN A 102 10.60 9.77 -24.67
C ASN A 102 9.95 10.96 -23.98
N TYR A 103 10.62 11.60 -23.02
CA TYR A 103 10.07 12.73 -22.29
C TYR A 103 10.70 14.04 -22.76
N ARG A 104 9.99 14.76 -23.62
CA ARG A 104 10.28 16.16 -23.94
C ARG A 104 9.22 17.02 -23.24
N PRO A 105 9.54 17.68 -22.11
CA PRO A 105 8.58 18.57 -21.48
C PRO A 105 8.22 19.66 -22.50
N SER A 106 6.93 19.79 -22.81
CA SER A 106 6.46 20.89 -23.65
C SER A 106 6.70 22.19 -22.89
N SER A 107 7.68 22.97 -23.34
CA SER A 107 7.93 24.34 -22.90
C SER A 107 6.83 25.26 -23.42
N GLY A 108 5.61 25.06 -22.91
CA GLY A 108 4.44 25.90 -23.15
C GLY A 108 4.10 26.69 -21.88
N GLN A 109 3.81 27.98 -22.06
CA GLN A 109 3.46 28.91 -20.98
C GLN A 109 2.27 28.38 -20.16
N GLY A 110 2.48 28.11 -18.87
CA GLY A 110 1.41 27.86 -17.89
C GLY A 110 1.32 26.47 -17.24
N GLY A 111 2.23 25.54 -17.53
CA GLY A 111 2.21 24.19 -16.96
C GLY A 111 2.65 24.10 -15.48
N LEU A 112 2.24 23.01 -14.82
CA LEU A 112 2.75 22.57 -13.52
C LEU A 112 4.26 22.31 -13.64
N LEU A 113 5.09 23.10 -12.93
CA LEU A 113 6.53 22.92 -12.89
C LEU A 113 6.90 21.66 -12.06
N CYS A 114 6.50 20.47 -12.52
CA CYS A 114 6.97 19.21 -11.95
C CYS A 114 8.49 19.14 -12.09
N SER A 115 9.20 18.97 -10.98
CA SER A 115 10.63 18.71 -11.03
C SER A 115 10.90 17.33 -11.67
N LEU A 116 12.14 17.09 -12.11
CA LEU A 116 12.54 15.77 -12.62
C LEU A 116 12.27 14.65 -11.60
N ARG A 117 12.41 14.98 -10.31
CA ARG A 117 12.14 14.05 -9.22
C ARG A 117 10.64 13.78 -9.04
N ASP A 118 9.79 14.79 -9.26
CA ASP A 118 8.34 14.60 -9.24
C ASP A 118 7.89 13.73 -10.42
N CYS A 119 8.46 13.93 -11.61
CA CYS A 119 8.20 13.07 -12.77
C CYS A 119 8.59 11.61 -12.51
N PHE A 120 9.74 11.38 -11.88
CA PHE A 120 10.15 10.03 -11.48
C PHE A 120 9.16 9.38 -10.49
N LYS A 121 8.71 10.13 -9.46
CA LYS A 121 7.70 9.63 -8.50
C LYS A 121 6.38 9.31 -9.20
N LEU A 122 5.93 10.17 -10.10
CA LEU A 122 4.74 9.95 -10.93
C LEU A 122 4.88 8.72 -11.84
N PHE A 123 6.06 8.49 -12.42
CA PHE A 123 6.36 7.28 -13.19
C PHE A 123 6.24 6.01 -12.34
N CYS A 124 6.80 6.01 -11.13
CA CYS A 124 6.70 4.89 -10.21
C CYS A 124 5.26 4.61 -9.78
N LEU A 125 4.50 5.66 -9.44
CA LEU A 125 3.07 5.57 -9.13
C LEU A 125 2.26 5.09 -10.33
N PHE A 126 2.66 5.50 -11.55
CA PHE A 126 2.05 4.99 -12.77
C PHE A 126 2.24 3.50 -12.91
N ASN A 127 3.45 2.98 -12.72
CA ASN A 127 3.73 1.54 -12.84
C ASN A 127 3.00 0.72 -11.78
N LEU A 128 2.82 1.28 -10.58
CA LEU A 128 2.04 0.66 -9.52
C LEU A 128 0.56 0.50 -9.92
N LEU A 129 -0.02 1.52 -10.53
CA LEU A 129 -1.45 1.57 -10.87
C LEU A 129 -1.80 1.03 -12.26
N SER A 130 -0.83 0.92 -13.16
CA SER A 130 -1.02 0.43 -14.52
C SER A 130 -1.48 -1.03 -14.58
N GLU A 131 -2.15 -1.41 -15.67
CA GLU A 131 -2.50 -2.80 -15.93
C GLU A 131 -1.24 -3.69 -16.07
N ASP A 132 -1.40 -5.01 -15.98
CA ASP A 132 -0.26 -5.95 -15.92
C ASP A 132 0.14 -6.52 -17.30
N HIS A 133 -0.33 -5.91 -18.39
CA HIS A 133 0.01 -6.29 -19.75
C HIS A 133 0.72 -5.13 -20.45
N TYR A 134 1.62 -5.47 -21.38
CA TYR A 134 2.27 -4.50 -22.24
C TYR A 134 1.40 -4.26 -23.51
N PRO A 135 1.24 -3.03 -24.01
CA PRO A 135 1.76 -1.77 -23.45
C PRO A 135 1.10 -1.40 -22.12
N LEU A 136 1.91 -0.83 -21.21
CA LEU A 136 1.43 -0.44 -19.89
C LEU A 136 0.51 0.79 -19.99
N ILE A 137 -0.74 0.58 -19.60
CA ILE A 137 -1.79 1.59 -19.61
C ILE A 137 -2.33 1.80 -18.20
N MET A 138 -2.66 3.05 -17.87
CA MET A 138 -3.43 3.41 -16.69
C MET A 138 -4.83 3.82 -17.13
N ILE A 139 -5.83 3.09 -16.64
CA ILE A 139 -7.23 3.38 -16.95
C ILE A 139 -7.70 4.65 -16.22
N PRO A 140 -8.75 5.32 -16.73
CA PRO A 140 -9.23 6.58 -16.14
C PRO A 140 -9.59 6.49 -14.65
N GLN A 141 -10.14 5.36 -14.19
CA GLN A 141 -10.51 5.16 -12.78
C GLN A 141 -9.29 5.14 -11.85
N GLU A 142 -8.15 4.62 -12.32
CA GLU A 142 -6.90 4.61 -11.55
C GLU A 142 -6.22 5.98 -11.58
N VAL A 143 -6.37 6.74 -12.68
CA VAL A 143 -5.96 8.15 -12.75
C VAL A 143 -6.75 8.97 -11.73
N GLU A 144 -8.08 8.85 -11.74
CA GLU A 144 -8.96 9.49 -10.76
C GLU A 144 -8.57 9.15 -9.32
N TYR A 145 -8.28 7.87 -9.03
CA TYR A 145 -7.84 7.44 -7.71
C TYR A 145 -6.56 8.17 -7.27
N LEU A 146 -5.56 8.23 -8.17
CA LEU A 146 -4.31 8.91 -7.89
C LEU A 146 -4.52 10.42 -7.71
N MET A 147 -5.33 11.05 -8.55
CA MET A 147 -5.62 12.49 -8.46
C MET A 147 -6.33 12.83 -7.15
N LYS A 148 -7.36 12.06 -6.76
CA LYS A 148 -8.05 12.20 -5.46
C LYS A 148 -7.07 12.09 -4.30
N LYS A 149 -6.12 11.16 -4.36
CA LYS A 149 -5.08 10.99 -3.32
C LYS A 149 -4.16 12.20 -3.22
N ILE A 150 -3.65 12.69 -4.35
CA ILE A 150 -2.79 13.89 -4.38
C ILE A 150 -3.55 15.12 -3.88
N SER A 151 -4.81 15.34 -4.32
CA SER A 151 -5.65 16.44 -3.84
C SER A 151 -5.92 16.36 -2.34
N THR A 152 -6.23 15.17 -1.81
CA THR A 152 -6.46 14.97 -0.38
C THR A 152 -5.20 15.30 0.43
N ALA A 153 -4.01 14.92 -0.06
CA ALA A 153 -2.74 15.27 0.57
C ALA A 153 -2.44 16.79 0.54
N MET A 154 -3.00 17.52 -0.43
CA MET A 154 -2.99 19.00 -0.46
C MET A 154 -4.11 19.65 0.38
N ASN A 155 -4.93 18.86 1.08
CA ASN A 155 -6.16 19.31 1.77
C ASN A 155 -7.18 19.97 0.82
N GLN A 156 -7.31 19.44 -0.39
CA GLN A 156 -8.26 19.89 -1.40
C GLN A 156 -9.20 18.75 -1.81
N GLU A 157 -10.42 19.09 -2.18
CA GLU A 157 -11.33 18.15 -2.82
C GLU A 157 -11.06 18.11 -4.33
N TRP A 158 -11.08 16.91 -4.89
CA TRP A 158 -10.95 16.73 -6.34
C TRP A 158 -12.35 16.63 -6.96
N ASP A 159 -12.66 17.55 -7.86
CA ASP A 159 -13.99 17.77 -8.43
C ASP A 159 -14.27 16.97 -9.71
N GLY A 160 -13.33 16.16 -10.18
CA GLY A 160 -13.50 15.26 -11.33
C GLY A 160 -13.51 15.92 -12.71
N LYS A 161 -13.95 17.17 -12.79
CA LYS A 161 -14.08 17.96 -14.03
C LYS A 161 -12.82 17.95 -14.90
N PRO A 162 -11.59 18.12 -14.37
CA PRO A 162 -10.40 18.14 -15.22
C PRO A 162 -10.17 16.83 -15.99
N LEU A 163 -10.56 15.69 -15.40
CA LEU A 163 -10.47 14.40 -16.07
C LEU A 163 -11.63 14.18 -17.03
N GLU A 164 -12.86 14.57 -16.66
CA GLU A 164 -14.03 14.49 -17.55
C GLU A 164 -13.85 15.33 -18.81
N ASP A 165 -13.34 16.56 -18.67
CA ASP A 165 -13.02 17.45 -19.78
C ASP A 165 -11.98 16.82 -20.72
N LEU A 166 -10.99 16.11 -20.17
CA LEU A 166 -9.95 15.43 -20.92
C LEU A 166 -10.50 14.20 -21.65
N LEU A 167 -11.32 13.38 -20.99
CA LEU A 167 -11.95 12.21 -21.59
C LEU A 167 -12.92 12.60 -22.71
N SER A 168 -13.60 13.74 -22.56
CA SER A 168 -14.50 14.27 -23.59
C SER A 168 -13.75 14.78 -24.82
N GLN A 169 -12.52 15.26 -24.65
CA GLN A 169 -11.67 15.75 -25.74
C GLN A 169 -10.92 14.61 -26.45
N ASP A 170 -10.61 13.53 -25.75
CA ASP A 170 -9.82 12.42 -26.26
C ASP A 170 -10.50 11.07 -25.98
N ALA A 171 -11.37 10.67 -26.92
CA ALA A 171 -12.10 9.39 -26.84
C ALA A 171 -11.16 8.17 -26.78
N SER A 172 -9.93 8.27 -27.29
CA SER A 172 -8.95 7.17 -27.25
C SER A 172 -8.52 6.83 -25.81
N VAL A 173 -8.44 7.84 -24.94
CA VAL A 173 -8.10 7.66 -23.53
C VAL A 173 -9.22 6.96 -22.76
N GLN A 174 -10.47 7.14 -23.19
CA GLN A 174 -11.63 6.51 -22.58
C GLN A 174 -11.71 5.02 -22.92
N GLU A 175 -11.34 4.62 -24.14
CA GLU A 175 -11.43 3.24 -24.61
C GLU A 175 -10.17 2.40 -24.32
N GLU A 176 -8.97 2.97 -24.49
CA GLU A 176 -7.69 2.24 -24.41
C GLU A 176 -6.84 2.60 -23.17
N GLY A 177 -7.19 3.68 -22.45
CA GLY A 177 -6.44 4.16 -21.28
C GLY A 177 -5.25 5.06 -21.62
N MET A 178 -4.55 5.57 -20.59
CA MET A 178 -3.41 6.48 -20.76
C MET A 178 -2.08 5.75 -20.67
N SER A 179 -1.18 6.02 -21.63
CA SER A 179 0.24 5.64 -21.49
C SER A 179 0.97 6.56 -20.50
N VAL A 180 2.12 6.12 -19.99
CA VAL A 180 2.90 6.90 -19.02
C VAL A 180 3.32 8.28 -19.55
N TRP A 181 3.64 8.39 -20.84
CA TRP A 181 4.10 9.65 -21.44
C TRP A 181 2.96 10.64 -21.61
N VAL A 182 1.79 10.16 -22.04
CA VAL A 182 0.57 10.96 -22.14
C VAL A 182 0.15 11.44 -20.75
N PHE A 183 0.17 10.55 -19.75
CA PHE A 183 -0.10 10.88 -18.36
C PHE A 183 0.85 11.97 -17.84
N LEU A 184 2.17 11.78 -17.98
CA LEU A 184 3.17 12.76 -17.53
C LEU A 184 3.04 14.11 -18.24
N ASN A 185 2.71 14.11 -19.53
CA ASN A 185 2.48 15.35 -20.29
C ASN A 185 1.24 16.10 -19.78
N HIS A 186 0.13 15.41 -19.51
CA HIS A 186 -1.07 16.04 -18.94
C HIS A 186 -0.87 16.53 -17.51
N MET A 187 -0.10 15.79 -16.69
CA MET A 187 0.32 16.22 -15.36
C MET A 187 1.19 17.48 -15.44
N GLY A 188 2.23 17.48 -16.26
CA GLY A 188 3.12 18.63 -16.46
C GLY A 188 2.42 19.84 -17.07
N ALA A 189 1.40 19.64 -17.90
CA ALA A 189 0.57 20.71 -18.44
C ALA A 189 -0.48 21.23 -17.44
N GLY A 190 -0.60 20.65 -16.24
CA GLY A 190 -1.59 21.04 -15.23
C GLY A 190 -3.04 20.73 -15.63
N ARG A 191 -3.26 19.81 -16.58
CA ARG A 191 -4.61 19.48 -17.08
C ARG A 191 -5.38 18.53 -16.16
N LEU A 192 -4.68 17.71 -15.38
CA LEU A 192 -5.29 16.72 -14.48
C LEU A 192 -5.56 17.26 -13.06
N LEU A 193 -4.79 18.27 -12.65
CA LEU A 193 -4.89 18.90 -11.33
C LEU A 193 -4.71 20.40 -11.44
N ARG A 194 -5.65 21.14 -10.83
CA ARG A 194 -5.56 22.58 -10.66
C ARG A 194 -4.67 22.88 -9.46
N VAL A 195 -3.37 23.05 -9.70
CA VAL A 195 -2.41 23.33 -8.64
C VAL A 195 -2.06 24.82 -8.65
N SER A 196 -2.24 25.49 -7.52
CA SER A 196 -1.86 26.89 -7.32
C SER A 196 -0.42 27.08 -6.80
N ASN A 197 0.17 26.04 -6.21
CA ASN A 197 1.53 26.08 -5.65
C ASN A 197 2.29 24.78 -5.93
N ALA A 198 3.36 24.88 -6.73
CA ALA A 198 4.22 23.75 -7.10
C ALA A 198 4.89 23.08 -5.89
N GLY A 199 5.27 23.86 -4.86
CA GLY A 199 5.87 23.33 -3.63
C GLY A 199 4.88 22.51 -2.81
N ALA A 200 3.62 22.97 -2.71
CA ALA A 200 2.56 22.21 -2.03
C ALA A 200 2.26 20.89 -2.77
N PHE A 201 2.26 20.92 -4.11
CA PHE A 201 2.12 19.72 -4.93
C PHE A 201 3.26 18.72 -4.71
N SER A 202 4.53 19.18 -4.74
CA SER A 202 5.67 18.28 -4.54
C SER A 202 5.64 17.63 -3.14
N LEU A 203 5.28 18.38 -2.09
CA LEU A 203 5.10 17.81 -0.74
C LEU A 203 3.95 16.79 -0.67
N ALA A 204 2.83 17.07 -1.32
CA ALA A 204 1.70 16.14 -1.38
C ALA A 204 2.04 14.88 -2.18
N LEU A 205 2.74 15.04 -3.31
CA LEU A 205 3.23 13.93 -4.12
C LEU A 205 4.21 13.06 -3.32
N ASP A 206 5.08 13.66 -2.51
CA ASP A 206 6.01 12.94 -1.64
C ASP A 206 5.30 12.11 -0.58
N GLN A 207 4.22 12.66 -0.01
CA GLN A 207 3.38 11.92 0.93
C GLN A 207 2.70 10.73 0.25
N VAL A 208 2.10 10.93 -0.92
CA VAL A 208 1.44 9.87 -1.69
C VAL A 208 2.46 8.82 -2.15
N PHE A 209 3.64 9.24 -2.60
CA PHE A 209 4.73 8.36 -3.00
C PHE A 209 5.18 7.47 -1.83
N LEU A 210 5.38 8.04 -0.64
CA LEU A 210 5.71 7.25 0.53
C LEU A 210 4.59 6.29 0.94
N GLU A 211 3.34 6.71 0.87
CA GLU A 211 2.18 5.88 1.21
C GLU A 211 1.99 4.71 0.25
N MET A 212 2.01 4.99 -1.06
CA MET A 212 1.66 4.02 -2.10
C MET A 212 2.84 3.18 -2.56
N TYR A 213 4.01 3.78 -2.73
CA TYR A 213 5.19 3.12 -3.28
C TYR A 213 6.08 2.52 -2.18
N HIS A 214 6.32 3.24 -1.08
CA HIS A 214 7.11 2.74 0.05
C HIS A 214 6.27 2.07 1.16
N ASN A 215 4.96 1.95 0.97
CA ASN A 215 4.02 1.34 1.92
C ASN A 215 4.08 1.97 3.32
N VAL A 216 4.33 3.28 3.43
CA VAL A 216 4.32 3.99 4.71
C VAL A 216 2.89 4.42 5.02
N LEU A 217 2.21 3.69 5.91
CA LEU A 217 0.80 3.93 6.22
C LEU A 217 0.59 5.22 7.02
N LYS A 218 1.52 5.55 7.93
CA LYS A 218 1.50 6.80 8.69
C LYS A 218 2.87 7.12 9.26
N ARG A 219 3.15 8.41 9.41
CA ARG A 219 4.36 8.93 10.07
C ARG A 219 4.05 10.20 10.85
N GLY A 220 4.82 10.49 11.89
CA GLY A 220 4.58 11.66 12.74
C GLY A 220 5.20 11.52 14.13
N TYR A 221 5.28 12.64 14.84
CA TYR A 221 5.69 12.66 16.23
C TYR A 221 4.58 12.13 17.14
N MET A 222 4.97 11.28 18.09
CA MET A 222 4.13 10.83 19.20
C MET A 222 4.95 10.69 20.47
N TRP A 223 4.28 10.80 21.60
CA TRP A 223 4.88 10.52 22.90
C TRP A 223 4.80 9.02 23.17
N LYS A 224 5.93 8.41 23.53
CA LYS A 224 6.04 7.00 23.84
C LYS A 224 6.45 6.81 25.29
N LYS A 225 5.78 5.90 26.00
CA LYS A 225 6.20 5.50 27.35
C LYS A 225 7.40 4.55 27.30
N GLY A 226 8.40 4.84 28.12
CA GLY A 226 9.54 3.95 28.36
C GLY A 226 9.09 2.69 29.08
N HIS A 227 9.66 1.53 28.72
CA HIS A 227 9.26 0.28 29.36
C HIS A 227 9.86 0.11 30.76
N VAL A 228 11.16 0.42 30.92
CA VAL A 228 11.89 0.27 32.18
C VAL A 228 11.67 1.47 33.09
N ARG A 229 12.00 2.68 32.61
CA ARG A 229 11.97 3.91 33.42
C ARG A 229 10.63 4.64 33.37
N ARG A 230 9.60 4.10 32.70
CA ARG A 230 8.23 4.65 32.54
C ARG A 230 8.09 6.13 32.12
N ASN A 231 9.18 6.80 31.77
CA ASN A 231 9.18 8.18 31.28
C ASN A 231 8.60 8.28 29.87
N TRP A 232 7.90 9.39 29.60
CA TRP A 232 7.39 9.73 28.28
C TRP A 232 8.44 10.48 27.47
N MET A 233 8.72 10.00 26.26
CA MET A 233 9.64 10.65 25.33
C MET A 233 8.95 10.84 23.99
N GLU A 234 9.09 12.03 23.41
CA GLU A 234 8.67 12.28 22.03
C GLU A 234 9.60 11.56 21.05
N ARG A 235 9.01 10.88 20.07
CA ARG A 235 9.71 10.11 19.04
C ARG A 235 8.99 10.28 17.71
N TRP A 236 9.76 10.24 16.62
CA TRP A 236 9.21 10.18 15.28
C TRP A 236 8.89 8.73 14.94
N PHE A 237 7.63 8.42 14.63
CA PHE A 237 7.18 7.09 14.26
C PHE A 237 7.00 6.97 12.76
N VAL A 238 7.32 5.78 12.22
CA VAL A 238 7.04 5.39 10.84
C VAL A 238 6.37 4.02 10.87
N LEU A 239 5.10 3.98 10.47
CA LEU A 239 4.29 2.78 10.40
C LEU A 239 4.32 2.19 8.99
N ARG A 240 4.70 0.92 8.90
CA ARG A 240 4.61 0.07 7.72
C ARG A 240 3.72 -1.14 8.02
N PRO A 241 3.26 -1.90 7.00
CA PRO A 241 2.36 -3.03 7.22
C PRO A 241 2.86 -4.06 8.25
N SER A 242 4.16 -4.41 8.23
CA SER A 242 4.71 -5.46 9.11
C SER A 242 5.34 -4.95 10.41
N PHE A 243 5.64 -3.65 10.51
CA PHE A 243 6.28 -3.10 11.69
C PHE A 243 6.08 -1.60 11.81
N MET A 244 6.24 -1.09 13.02
CA MET A 244 6.31 0.33 13.30
C MET A 244 7.66 0.68 13.93
N ALA A 245 8.49 1.41 13.21
CA ALA A 245 9.78 1.88 13.70
C ALA A 245 9.65 3.27 14.35
N TYR A 246 10.51 3.57 15.33
CA TYR A 246 10.57 4.88 15.95
C TYR A 246 12.00 5.39 16.11
N TYR A 247 12.15 6.69 15.91
CA TYR A 247 13.42 7.40 15.77
C TYR A 247 13.47 8.61 16.72
N THR A 248 14.66 9.14 16.94
CA THR A 248 14.82 10.39 17.70
C THR A 248 14.12 11.56 17.01
N SER A 249 14.23 11.66 15.69
CA SER A 249 13.70 12.75 14.87
C SER A 249 13.25 12.24 13.49
N GLU A 250 12.67 13.12 12.70
CA GLU A 250 12.18 12.85 11.34
C GLU A 250 13.28 12.57 10.29
N ASP A 251 14.57 12.76 10.63
CA ASP A 251 15.71 12.50 9.74
C ASP A 251 16.00 11.00 9.52
N LEU A 252 15.36 10.14 10.30
CA LEU A 252 15.46 8.68 10.28
C LEU A 252 16.88 8.12 10.53
N LYS A 253 17.81 8.93 11.05
CA LYS A 253 19.21 8.52 11.27
C LYS A 253 19.41 7.69 12.53
N ASP A 254 18.69 8.03 13.60
CA ASP A 254 18.86 7.41 14.92
C ASP A 254 17.63 6.57 15.29
N LYS A 255 17.61 5.32 14.81
CA LYS A 255 16.56 4.33 15.10
C LYS A 255 16.65 3.87 16.55
N LYS A 256 15.60 4.09 17.34
CA LYS A 256 15.53 3.70 18.75
C LYS A 256 14.84 2.37 19.00
N GLY A 257 14.11 1.86 18.02
CA GLY A 257 13.54 0.53 18.08
C GLY A 257 12.44 0.34 17.04
N GLU A 258 11.85 -0.85 17.07
CA GLU A 258 10.75 -1.24 16.22
C GLU A 258 9.76 -2.11 16.98
N ILE A 259 8.51 -2.03 16.56
CA ILE A 259 7.41 -2.83 17.06
C ILE A 259 7.00 -3.71 15.88
N LEU A 260 7.31 -5.00 15.94
CA LEU A 260 6.85 -5.96 14.95
C LEU A 260 5.34 -6.11 15.10
N LEU A 261 4.63 -6.01 13.98
CA LEU A 261 3.19 -6.18 13.92
C LEU A 261 2.91 -7.56 13.34
N ASP A 262 2.05 -8.29 14.02
CA ASP A 262 1.52 -9.57 13.57
C ASP A 262 -0.01 -9.54 13.63
N GLN A 263 -0.65 -10.62 13.18
CA GLN A 263 -2.10 -10.75 13.18
C GLN A 263 -2.73 -10.82 14.58
N TYR A 264 -1.91 -11.02 15.62
CA TYR A 264 -2.36 -11.12 17.02
C TYR A 264 -2.21 -9.81 17.78
N CYS A 265 -1.60 -8.80 17.17
CA CYS A 265 -1.45 -7.48 17.77
C CYS A 265 -2.82 -6.82 17.97
N VAL A 266 -3.03 -6.24 19.15
CA VAL A 266 -4.27 -5.55 19.49
C VAL A 266 -3.99 -4.06 19.70
N VAL A 267 -4.79 -3.21 19.07
CA VAL A 267 -4.69 -1.75 19.16
C VAL A 267 -5.91 -1.23 19.91
N GLU A 268 -5.70 -0.59 21.06
CA GLU A 268 -6.78 -0.13 21.93
C GLU A 268 -6.56 1.33 22.34
N ALA A 269 -7.64 2.12 22.32
CA ALA A 269 -7.65 3.39 23.01
C ALA A 269 -7.68 3.14 24.53
N ILE A 270 -6.88 3.90 25.29
CA ILE A 270 -6.83 3.77 26.74
C ILE A 270 -7.22 5.10 27.39
N PRO A 271 -7.78 5.09 28.61
CA PRO A 271 -8.15 6.32 29.30
C PRO A 271 -6.92 7.17 29.61
N ASP A 272 -7.14 8.49 29.60
CA ASP A 272 -6.16 9.53 29.96
C ASP A 272 -5.60 9.23 31.37
N ARG A 273 -4.27 9.19 31.50
CA ARG A 273 -3.54 8.87 32.75
C ARG A 273 -2.15 9.49 32.70
N ASP A 274 -1.44 9.53 33.83
CA ASP A 274 -0.07 10.06 33.93
C ASP A 274 0.09 11.49 33.37
N GLY A 275 -0.97 12.31 33.44
CA GLY A 275 -0.99 13.66 32.86
C GLY A 275 -0.94 13.70 31.32
N LYS A 276 -1.10 12.56 30.64
CA LYS A 276 -1.16 12.46 29.18
C LYS A 276 -2.58 12.22 28.71
N ARG A 277 -2.89 12.84 27.57
CA ARG A 277 -4.18 12.72 26.89
C ARG A 277 -4.04 11.99 25.57
N CYS A 278 -5.17 11.59 24.99
CA CYS A 278 -5.24 10.97 23.67
C CYS A 278 -4.39 9.69 23.60
N LEU A 279 -4.45 8.90 24.68
CA LEU A 279 -3.65 7.70 24.84
C LEU A 279 -4.23 6.52 24.07
N PHE A 280 -3.34 5.67 23.58
CA PHE A 280 -3.64 4.36 23.03
C PHE A 280 -2.47 3.41 23.27
N CYS A 281 -2.69 2.11 23.10
CA CYS A 281 -1.63 1.13 23.20
C CYS A 281 -1.67 0.11 22.08
N VAL A 282 -0.48 -0.44 21.77
CA VAL A 282 -0.30 -1.59 20.89
C VAL A 282 0.19 -2.74 21.76
N LYS A 283 -0.66 -3.74 21.93
CA LYS A 283 -0.34 -5.00 22.62
C LYS A 283 0.21 -5.98 21.60
N THR A 284 1.48 -6.35 21.73
CA THR A 284 2.10 -7.45 21.00
C THR A 284 2.13 -8.69 21.88
N THR A 285 2.46 -9.85 21.31
CA THR A 285 2.60 -11.12 22.05
C THR A 285 3.58 -11.05 23.22
N SER A 286 4.60 -10.20 23.12
CA SER A 286 5.65 -10.06 24.15
C SER A 286 5.50 -8.83 25.04
N LYS A 287 4.82 -7.78 24.56
CA LYS A 287 4.92 -6.45 25.17
C LYS A 287 3.79 -5.51 24.80
N THR A 288 3.40 -4.67 25.75
CA THR A 288 2.49 -3.53 25.53
C THR A 288 3.26 -2.24 25.36
N TYR A 289 2.96 -1.51 24.29
CA TYR A 289 3.52 -0.20 23.98
C TYR A 289 2.45 0.88 24.18
N GLU A 290 2.64 1.76 25.16
CA GLU A 290 1.76 2.91 25.40
C GLU A 290 2.27 4.15 24.66
N MET A 291 1.35 4.81 23.94
CA MET A 291 1.61 6.02 23.17
C MET A 291 0.53 7.08 23.42
N SER A 292 0.92 8.35 23.28
CA SER A 292 0.05 9.53 23.33
C SER A 292 0.23 10.34 22.04
N ALA A 293 -0.88 10.58 21.35
CA ALA A 293 -0.94 11.46 20.19
C ALA A 293 -1.10 12.93 20.61
N ALA A 294 -0.83 13.87 19.71
CA ALA A 294 -0.95 15.31 20.02
C ALA A 294 -2.41 15.74 20.29
N ASP A 295 -3.36 15.11 19.59
CA ASP A 295 -4.79 15.41 19.71
C ASP A 295 -5.67 14.17 19.40
N GLN A 296 -6.97 14.36 19.59
CA GLN A 296 -7.98 13.30 19.42
C GLN A 296 -8.09 12.83 17.96
N ARG A 297 -7.89 13.72 16.98
CA ARG A 297 -7.92 13.38 15.56
C ARG A 297 -6.72 12.50 15.22
N GLN A 298 -5.51 12.90 15.61
CA GLN A 298 -4.30 12.13 15.40
C GLN A 298 -4.37 10.76 16.08
N ARG A 299 -4.94 10.66 17.29
CA ARG A 299 -5.16 9.36 17.96
C ARG A 299 -5.99 8.43 17.07
N VAL A 300 -7.10 8.92 16.55
CA VAL A 300 -7.98 8.12 15.67
C VAL A 300 -7.23 7.70 14.40
N GLU A 301 -6.55 8.63 13.74
CA GLU A 301 -5.78 8.34 12.53
C GLU A 301 -4.67 7.30 12.77
N TRP A 302 -3.95 7.39 13.90
CA TRP A 302 -2.92 6.43 14.27
C TRP A 302 -3.48 5.05 14.59
N THR A 303 -4.55 4.98 15.40
CA THR A 303 -5.22 3.72 15.73
C THR A 303 -5.77 3.04 14.46
N GLN A 304 -6.42 3.79 13.56
CA GLN A 304 -6.94 3.26 12.30
C GLN A 304 -5.83 2.75 11.37
N ALA A 305 -4.72 3.49 11.27
CA ALA A 305 -3.58 3.08 10.46
C ALA A 305 -2.93 1.80 11.02
N LEU A 306 -2.78 1.69 12.34
CA LEU A 306 -2.26 0.49 13.00
C LEU A 306 -3.20 -0.70 12.84
N GLN A 307 -4.52 -0.52 12.99
CA GLN A 307 -5.51 -1.57 12.73
C GLN A 307 -5.45 -2.05 11.27
N THR A 308 -5.26 -1.12 10.34
CA THR A 308 -5.05 -1.45 8.92
C THR A 308 -3.78 -2.28 8.73
N ALA A 309 -2.67 -1.92 9.38
CA ALA A 309 -1.43 -2.68 9.34
C ALA A 309 -1.61 -4.12 9.87
N VAL A 310 -2.26 -4.27 11.03
CA VAL A 310 -2.58 -5.58 11.62
C VAL A 310 -3.47 -6.42 10.71
N ARG A 311 -4.51 -5.82 10.10
CA ARG A 311 -5.36 -6.51 9.12
C ARG A 311 -4.54 -7.03 7.93
N LEU A 312 -3.65 -6.21 7.38
CA LEU A 312 -2.78 -6.61 6.28
C LEU A 312 -1.88 -7.79 6.68
N GLN A 313 -1.37 -7.82 7.91
CA GLN A 313 -0.60 -8.98 8.40
C GLN A 313 -1.46 -10.24 8.51
N GLY A 314 -2.69 -10.15 9.02
CA GLY A 314 -3.63 -11.29 9.08
C GLY A 314 -3.98 -11.85 7.70
N GLU A 315 -4.11 -10.98 6.70
CA GLU A 315 -4.39 -11.36 5.32
C GLU A 315 -3.12 -11.70 4.51
N ARG A 316 -1.93 -11.64 5.14
CA ARG A 316 -0.60 -11.83 4.51
C ARG A 316 -0.37 -10.93 3.28
N LYS A 317 -0.85 -9.69 3.34
CA LYS A 317 -0.70 -8.67 2.30
C LYS A 317 0.43 -7.70 2.64
N SER A 318 1.23 -7.36 1.64
CA SER A 318 2.40 -6.48 1.78
C SER A 318 2.10 -5.00 1.52
N SER A 319 1.01 -4.66 0.83
CA SER A 319 0.62 -3.28 0.52
C SER A 319 -0.90 -3.07 0.54
N LEU A 320 -1.33 -1.99 1.19
CA LEU A 320 -2.72 -1.54 1.16
C LEU A 320 -3.16 -1.16 -0.27
N HIS A 321 -2.29 -0.49 -1.02
CA HIS A 321 -2.64 0.08 -2.32
C HIS A 321 -2.70 -0.99 -3.42
N GLN A 322 -1.85 -2.00 -3.34
CA GLN A 322 -1.97 -3.19 -4.19
C GLN A 322 -3.27 -3.94 -3.92
N GLU A 323 -3.65 -4.12 -2.64
CA GLU A 323 -4.93 -4.73 -2.26
C GLU A 323 -6.11 -3.96 -2.85
N LEU A 324 -6.14 -2.63 -2.66
CA LEU A 324 -7.21 -1.79 -3.14
C LEU A 324 -7.31 -1.80 -4.68
N LYS A 325 -6.16 -1.82 -5.37
CA LYS A 325 -6.10 -1.97 -6.83
C LYS A 325 -6.71 -3.30 -7.28
N LEU A 326 -6.33 -4.41 -6.65
CA LEU A 326 -6.89 -5.74 -6.95
C LEU A 326 -8.41 -5.76 -6.74
N LYS A 327 -8.89 -5.19 -5.63
CA LYS A 327 -10.34 -5.06 -5.35
C LYS A 327 -11.07 -4.28 -6.44
N ARG A 328 -10.56 -3.12 -6.85
CA ARG A 328 -11.14 -2.33 -7.95
C ARG A 328 -11.16 -3.12 -9.26
N ARG A 329 -10.11 -3.88 -9.56
CA ARG A 329 -10.02 -4.69 -10.77
C ARG A 329 -11.04 -5.84 -10.78
N VAL A 330 -11.23 -6.53 -9.66
CA VAL A 330 -12.24 -7.59 -9.53
C VAL A 330 -13.64 -7.02 -9.68
N GLN A 331 -13.95 -5.90 -9.03
CA GLN A 331 -15.25 -5.23 -9.16
C GLN A 331 -15.55 -4.86 -10.61
N ARG A 332 -14.58 -4.30 -11.34
CA ARG A 332 -14.73 -3.97 -12.77
C ARG A 332 -15.05 -5.21 -13.63
N LYS A 333 -14.32 -6.31 -13.43
CA LYS A 333 -14.56 -7.56 -14.16
C LYS A 333 -15.96 -8.12 -13.89
N HIS A 334 -16.39 -8.08 -12.63
CA HIS A 334 -17.74 -8.50 -12.24
C HIS A 334 -18.82 -7.66 -12.94
N SER A 335 -18.71 -6.32 -12.88
CA SER A 335 -19.68 -5.43 -13.53
C SER A 335 -19.72 -5.58 -15.06
N GLN A 336 -18.58 -5.87 -15.69
CA GLN A 336 -18.53 -6.16 -17.13
C GLN A 336 -19.22 -7.50 -17.44
N GLN A 337 -18.94 -8.53 -16.65
CA GLN A 337 -19.56 -9.85 -16.81
C GLN A 337 -21.09 -9.78 -16.63
N GLU A 338 -21.60 -9.06 -15.63
CA GLU A 338 -23.04 -8.83 -15.43
C GLU A 338 -23.69 -8.09 -16.62
N ARG A 339 -22.99 -7.11 -17.21
CA ARG A 339 -23.47 -6.43 -18.42
C ARG A 339 -23.46 -7.35 -19.63
N SER A 340 -22.46 -8.21 -19.78
CA SER A 340 -22.41 -9.20 -20.87
C SER A 340 -23.49 -10.27 -20.72
N LEU A 341 -23.75 -10.75 -19.49
CA LEU A 341 -24.80 -11.72 -19.18
C LEU A 341 -26.21 -11.15 -19.38
N SER A 342 -26.43 -9.89 -19.02
CA SER A 342 -27.71 -9.21 -19.31
C SER A 342 -27.89 -8.93 -20.81
N ALA A 343 -26.82 -8.64 -21.54
CA ALA A 343 -26.86 -8.53 -23.00
C ALA A 343 -27.09 -9.89 -23.70
N SER A 344 -26.57 -11.01 -23.18
CA SER A 344 -26.78 -12.35 -23.74
C SER A 344 -28.15 -12.96 -23.38
N SER A 345 -28.68 -12.65 -22.19
CA SER A 345 -30.05 -13.01 -21.76
C SER A 345 -31.13 -12.51 -22.73
N SER A 346 -30.87 -11.43 -23.45
CA SER A 346 -31.78 -10.92 -24.49
C SER A 346 -31.78 -11.72 -25.80
N ARG A 347 -30.96 -12.79 -25.93
CA ARG A 347 -30.76 -13.53 -27.20
C ARG A 347 -30.90 -15.07 -27.17
N GLY A 348 -31.31 -15.73 -26.07
CA GLY A 348 -32.04 -17.02 -26.21
C GLY A 348 -31.89 -18.11 -25.14
N SER A 349 -33.01 -18.86 -25.01
CA SER A 349 -33.23 -20.24 -24.50
C SER A 349 -33.52 -20.47 -23.01
N GLN A 350 -34.70 -21.07 -22.76
CA GLN A 350 -35.32 -21.48 -21.48
C GLN A 350 -34.44 -22.33 -20.53
N SER A 351 -33.26 -22.75 -20.96
CA SER A 351 -32.33 -23.57 -20.17
C SER A 351 -31.48 -22.73 -19.20
N GLU A 352 -31.24 -21.45 -19.49
CA GLU A 352 -30.43 -20.56 -18.63
C GLU A 352 -31.25 -19.98 -17.46
N GLU A 353 -32.57 -19.87 -17.61
CA GLU A 353 -33.48 -19.33 -16.59
C GLU A 353 -33.56 -20.23 -15.33
N LEU A 354 -33.50 -21.55 -15.52
CA LEU A 354 -33.41 -22.53 -14.42
C LEU A 354 -32.08 -22.42 -13.67
N THR A 355 -30.98 -22.17 -14.38
CA THR A 355 -29.63 -22.10 -13.78
C THR A 355 -29.45 -20.80 -12.98
N ILE A 356 -30.06 -19.70 -13.43
CA ILE A 356 -30.05 -18.41 -12.72
C ILE A 356 -30.91 -18.50 -11.45
N GLN A 357 -32.10 -19.12 -11.51
CA GLN A 357 -32.93 -19.33 -10.31
C GLN A 357 -32.23 -20.19 -9.25
N ASP A 358 -31.47 -21.21 -9.65
CA ASP A 358 -30.73 -22.05 -8.70
C ASP A 358 -29.55 -21.30 -8.06
N LEU A 359 -28.87 -20.42 -8.81
CA LEU A 359 -27.81 -19.56 -8.28
C LEU A 359 -28.35 -18.46 -7.34
N GLU A 360 -29.51 -17.90 -7.65
CA GLU A 360 -30.17 -16.91 -6.79
C GLU A 360 -30.64 -17.54 -5.47
N ARG A 361 -31.21 -18.75 -5.52
CA ARG A 361 -31.58 -19.51 -4.31
C ARG A 361 -30.38 -19.88 -3.45
N GLU A 362 -29.25 -20.23 -4.07
CA GLU A 362 -28.03 -20.54 -3.33
C GLU A 362 -27.42 -19.29 -2.69
N LYS A 363 -27.49 -18.14 -3.37
CA LYS A 363 -27.07 -16.85 -2.81
C LYS A 363 -27.97 -16.39 -1.65
N GLU A 364 -29.27 -16.62 -1.72
CA GLU A 364 -30.20 -16.38 -0.60
C GLU A 364 -29.89 -17.28 0.60
N ARG A 365 -29.59 -18.56 0.37
CA ARG A 365 -29.18 -19.49 1.43
C ARG A 365 -27.88 -19.05 2.10
N GLN A 366 -26.86 -18.68 1.33
CA GLN A 366 -25.60 -18.17 1.87
C GLN A 366 -25.80 -16.84 2.61
N GLY A 367 -26.71 -15.97 2.13
CA GLY A 367 -27.09 -14.75 2.83
C GLY A 367 -27.71 -15.01 4.20
N GLN A 368 -28.64 -15.96 4.29
CA GLN A 368 -29.27 -16.35 5.55
C GLN A 368 -28.28 -17.00 6.52
N GLU A 369 -27.32 -17.79 6.02
CA GLU A 369 -26.29 -18.42 6.84
C GLU A 369 -25.31 -17.37 7.41
N ILE A 370 -24.92 -16.38 6.62
CA ILE A 370 -24.12 -15.24 7.07
C ILE A 370 -24.88 -14.42 8.13
N GLU A 371 -26.18 -14.17 7.91
CA GLU A 371 -27.02 -13.44 8.87
C GLU A 371 -27.15 -14.20 10.20
N SER A 372 -27.31 -15.53 10.14
CA SER A 372 -27.31 -16.40 11.32
C SER A 372 -25.98 -16.36 12.08
N ILE A 373 -24.85 -16.38 11.36
CA ILE A 373 -23.51 -16.26 11.95
C ILE A 373 -23.34 -14.89 12.64
N ILE A 374 -23.76 -13.79 12.00
CA ILE A 374 -23.69 -12.44 12.57
C ILE A 374 -24.57 -12.33 13.83
N GLN A 375 -25.78 -12.90 13.80
CA GLN A 375 -26.68 -12.95 14.94
C GLN A 375 -26.05 -13.70 16.12
N HIS A 376 -25.49 -14.89 15.86
CA HIS A 376 -24.83 -15.70 16.88
C HIS A 376 -23.62 -14.98 17.47
N GLN A 377 -22.82 -14.31 16.64
CA GLN A 377 -21.63 -13.58 17.08
C GLN A 377 -22.01 -12.40 17.99
N ARG A 378 -23.12 -11.70 17.69
CA ARG A 378 -23.68 -10.64 18.55
C ARG A 378 -24.17 -11.18 19.89
N GLU A 379 -24.82 -12.34 19.92
CA GLU A 379 -25.26 -12.97 21.16
C GLU A 379 -24.08 -13.40 22.04
N VAL A 380 -23.02 -13.95 21.43
CA VAL A 380 -21.80 -14.32 22.15
C VAL A 380 -21.11 -13.08 22.72
N GLU A 381 -21.03 -11.98 21.97
CA GLU A 381 -20.50 -10.71 22.48
C GLU A 381 -21.35 -10.12 23.62
N ALA A 382 -22.68 -10.25 23.56
CA ALA A 382 -23.57 -9.80 24.62
C ALA A 382 -23.37 -10.61 25.91
N ARG A 383 -23.29 -11.94 25.83
CA ARG A 383 -23.02 -12.80 27.00
C ARG A 383 -21.66 -12.48 27.63
N ARG A 384 -20.64 -12.25 26.81
CA ARG A 384 -19.30 -11.88 27.31
C ARG A 384 -19.33 -10.56 28.09
N ARG A 385 -20.12 -9.57 27.63
CA ARG A 385 -20.29 -8.30 28.36
C ARG A 385 -21.00 -8.49 29.70
N GLU A 386 -22.03 -9.33 29.76
CA GLU A 386 -22.71 -9.65 31.02
C GLU A 386 -21.79 -10.38 32.02
N GLU A 387 -20.93 -11.28 31.53
CA GLU A 387 -19.92 -11.95 32.36
C GLU A 387 -18.87 -10.95 32.89
N GLU A 388 -18.35 -10.06 32.03
CA GLU A 388 -17.42 -9.00 32.42
C GLU A 388 -18.04 -8.04 33.46
N GLU A 389 -19.35 -7.76 33.38
CA GLU A 389 -20.06 -6.91 34.33
C GLU A 389 -20.26 -7.61 35.69
N LYS A 390 -20.64 -8.89 35.69
CA LYS A 390 -20.74 -9.70 36.92
C LYS A 390 -19.40 -9.84 37.62
N GLU A 391 -18.31 -10.04 36.87
CA GLU A 391 -16.97 -10.15 37.44
C GLU A 391 -16.54 -8.83 38.09
N ARG A 392 -16.89 -7.68 37.47
CA ARG A 392 -16.66 -6.36 38.07
C ARG A 392 -17.47 -6.14 39.35
N GLU A 393 -18.70 -6.63 39.43
CA GLU A 393 -19.51 -6.54 40.65
C GLU A 393 -18.92 -7.39 41.77
N GLN A 394 -18.51 -8.63 41.48
CA GLN A 394 -17.85 -9.51 42.44
C GLN A 394 -16.54 -8.89 42.96
N GLN A 395 -15.72 -8.30 42.08
CA GLN A 395 -14.50 -7.60 42.49
C GLN A 395 -14.79 -6.44 43.44
N LYS A 396 -15.87 -5.67 43.21
CA LYS A 396 -16.29 -4.58 44.10
C LYS A 396 -16.79 -5.06 45.46
N GLU A 397 -17.39 -6.25 45.53
CA GLU A 397 -17.86 -6.84 46.78
C GLU A 397 -16.68 -7.36 47.62
N VAL A 398 -15.74 -8.07 46.99
CA VAL A 398 -14.49 -8.51 47.63
C VAL A 398 -13.67 -7.32 48.14
N GLN A 399 -13.58 -6.24 47.36
CA GLN A 399 -12.91 -5.00 47.78
C GLN A 399 -13.53 -4.42 49.05
N ARG A 400 -14.87 -4.35 49.13
CA ARG A 400 -15.59 -3.81 50.29
C ARG A 400 -15.43 -4.68 51.53
N GLU A 401 -15.43 -6.00 51.37
CA GLU A 401 -15.22 -6.91 52.49
C GLU A 401 -13.78 -6.83 53.03
N LEU A 402 -12.79 -6.66 52.16
CA LEU A 402 -11.40 -6.45 52.56
C LEU A 402 -11.23 -5.13 53.34
N GLU A 403 -11.87 -4.05 52.90
CA GLU A 403 -11.90 -2.77 53.61
C GLU A 403 -12.50 -2.91 55.01
N ARG A 404 -13.60 -3.66 55.15
CA ARG A 404 -14.23 -3.93 56.45
C ARG A 404 -13.31 -4.69 57.40
N GLN A 405 -12.60 -5.71 56.90
CA GLN A 405 -11.65 -6.49 57.70
C GLN A 405 -10.43 -5.66 58.13
N LEU A 406 -9.98 -4.72 57.29
CA LEU A 406 -8.91 -3.80 57.64
C LEU A 406 -9.35 -2.83 58.75
N GLU A 407 -10.55 -2.27 58.67
CA GLU A 407 -11.09 -1.40 59.74
C GLU A 407 -11.29 -2.15 61.07
N GLU A 408 -11.75 -3.40 61.03
CA GLU A 408 -11.87 -4.24 62.22
C GLU A 408 -10.49 -4.56 62.84
N ALA A 409 -9.50 -4.88 62.00
CA ALA A 409 -8.12 -5.12 62.46
C ALA A 409 -7.45 -3.86 63.05
N GLU A 410 -7.72 -2.68 62.48
CA GLU A 410 -7.24 -1.40 63.02
C GLU A 410 -7.86 -1.09 64.40
N LYS A 411 -9.17 -1.32 64.57
CA LYS A 411 -9.85 -1.14 65.86
C LYS A 411 -9.34 -2.11 66.94
N VAL A 412 -9.08 -3.36 66.58
CA VAL A 412 -8.49 -4.35 67.51
C VAL A 412 -7.06 -3.96 67.89
N ARG A 413 -6.27 -3.42 66.96
CA ARG A 413 -4.95 -2.85 67.26
C ARG A 413 -5.04 -1.65 68.21
N SER A 414 -5.97 -0.72 68.00
CA SER A 414 -6.11 0.43 68.90
C SER A 414 -6.53 0.04 70.32
N CYS A 415 -7.32 -1.04 70.48
CA CYS A 415 -7.72 -1.53 71.80
C CYS A 415 -6.67 -2.40 72.51
N THR A 416 -5.58 -2.79 71.83
CA THR A 416 -4.48 -3.56 72.43
C THR A 416 -3.25 -2.71 72.75
N GLU A 417 -3.26 -1.42 72.38
CA GLU A 417 -2.21 -0.43 72.68
C GLU A 417 -2.59 0.57 73.80
N GLU A 418 -3.80 0.45 74.38
CA GLU A 418 -4.19 1.06 75.68
C GLU A 418 -4.03 0.05 76.83
#